data_AF-A0A2G6IZ25-F1
#
_entry.id   AF-A0A2G6IZ25-F1
#
_cell.length_a   1.000
_cell.length_b   1.000
_cell.length_c   1.000
_cell.angle_alpha   90.00
_cell.angle_beta   90.00
_cell.angle_gamma   90.00
#
_symmetry.space_group_name_H-M   'P 1'
#
loop_
_entity.id
_entity.type
_entity.pdbx_description
1 polymer ?
#
loop_
_entity_poly.entity_id
_entity_poly.type
_entity_poly.pdbx_seq_one_letter_code
_entity_poly.pdbx_strand_id
1 'polypeptide(L)'
;MPELTYDLIKPLVAQQDVSGHGVSVVFRCPISGREVRSSGQFVEAAGGKAKSALKRSLWTNLRWSLSRMVRGVMGYGVAGQVASTVADTAMMGADSASRQPKPSEIAQATLDAFKTVQDQFAWDDSSERFVAASVFRELQTEAAVLIETTSFSKQWDKNILARMLAEIAAVDGEIAEQEREMFYTFTAGEGPSLDELLAKPALTPAELAETSEEVRETALLLTMAVAMSDEDFAKSEQEKLVRFAGGMGLGPEDLARAEGRAKDFVLDKALELAYADGKIDAQERARVDTLAQRLQIPVDRVQRLDARCRKRKGLL
;
A
#
# COMPACT_ATOMS: atom_id res chain seq x y z
N MET A 1 6.66 -7.20 0.72
CA MET A 1 7.07 -7.26 2.13
C MET A 1 8.59 -7.22 2.16
N PRO A 2 9.24 -6.34 2.94
CA PRO A 2 10.70 -6.27 3.00
C PRO A 2 11.29 -7.53 3.63
N GLU A 3 12.58 -7.77 3.38
CA GLU A 3 13.32 -8.79 4.10
C GLU A 3 13.32 -8.47 5.60
N LEU A 4 12.87 -9.44 6.42
CA LEU A 4 12.73 -9.25 7.85
C LEU A 4 14.13 -9.22 8.49
N THR A 5 14.54 -8.05 8.99
CA THR A 5 15.83 -7.86 9.68
C THR A 5 15.63 -7.40 11.11
N TYR A 6 16.64 -7.65 11.97
CA TYR A 6 16.60 -7.24 13.38
C TYR A 6 16.42 -5.72 13.54
N ASP A 7 17.03 -4.93 12.65
CA ASP A 7 16.95 -3.46 12.69
C ASP A 7 15.50 -2.97 12.53
N LEU A 8 14.66 -3.67 11.76
CA LEU A 8 13.25 -3.33 11.54
C LEU A 8 12.35 -3.66 12.73
N ILE A 9 12.67 -4.74 13.45
CA ILE A 9 11.85 -5.19 14.60
C ILE A 9 12.31 -4.58 15.92
N LYS A 10 13.56 -4.12 16.01
CA LYS A 10 14.15 -3.52 17.22
C LYS A 10 13.28 -2.42 17.84
N PRO A 11 12.66 -1.49 17.08
CA PRO A 11 11.79 -0.46 17.66
C PRO A 11 10.52 -0.99 18.33
N LEU A 12 10.12 -2.23 18.04
CA LEU A 12 8.93 -2.86 18.63
C LEU A 12 9.25 -3.53 19.96
N VAL A 13 10.51 -3.79 20.27
CA VAL A 13 10.91 -4.53 21.48
C VAL A 13 10.70 -3.64 22.71
N ALA A 14 9.63 -3.90 23.47
CA ALA A 14 9.33 -3.17 24.71
C ALA A 14 10.03 -3.80 25.92
N GLN A 15 10.09 -5.12 25.96
CA GLN A 15 10.79 -5.88 26.99
C GLN A 15 11.49 -7.08 26.35
N GLN A 16 12.69 -7.39 26.83
CA GLN A 16 13.51 -8.50 26.35
C GLN A 16 14.16 -9.20 27.55
N ASP A 17 13.73 -10.42 27.82
CA ASP A 17 14.27 -11.27 28.88
C ASP A 17 15.12 -12.37 28.27
N VAL A 18 16.43 -12.32 28.50
CA VAL A 18 17.40 -13.27 27.95
C VAL A 18 17.63 -14.38 28.97
N SER A 19 17.35 -15.62 28.57
CA SER A 19 17.61 -16.83 29.36
C SER A 19 18.69 -17.68 28.69
N GLY A 20 19.23 -18.67 29.41
CA GLY A 20 20.30 -19.54 28.88
C GLY A 20 19.91 -20.36 27.64
N HIS A 21 18.61 -20.48 27.33
CA HIS A 21 18.10 -21.31 26.23
C HIS A 21 17.32 -20.53 25.16
N GLY A 22 17.23 -19.21 25.30
CA GLY A 22 16.51 -18.36 24.34
C GLY A 22 16.14 -17.01 24.91
N VAL A 23 15.33 -16.28 24.14
CA VAL A 23 14.87 -14.94 24.48
C VAL A 23 13.34 -14.94 24.55
N SER A 24 12.78 -14.38 25.62
CA SER A 24 11.37 -13.98 25.65
C SER A 24 11.28 -12.48 25.37
N VAL A 25 10.44 -12.11 24.41
CA VAL A 25 10.31 -10.74 23.92
C VAL A 25 8.86 -10.31 23.99
N VAL A 26 8.63 -9.11 24.51
CA VAL A 26 7.34 -8.41 24.42
C VAL A 26 7.46 -7.36 23.34
N PHE A 27 6.74 -7.55 22.24
CA PHE A 27 6.62 -6.58 21.16
C PHE A 27 5.46 -5.63 21.45
N ARG A 28 5.71 -4.32 21.46
CA ARG A 28 4.68 -3.29 21.60
C ARG A 28 4.50 -2.56 20.28
N CYS A 29 3.26 -2.51 19.79
CA CYS A 29 2.92 -1.69 18.64
C CYS A 29 3.07 -0.20 19.00
N PRO A 30 3.84 0.59 18.23
CA PRO A 30 4.10 1.99 18.57
C PRO A 30 2.85 2.88 18.48
N ILE A 31 1.84 2.46 17.72
CA ILE A 31 0.62 3.27 17.51
C ILE A 31 -0.48 2.92 18.51
N SER A 32 -0.75 1.64 18.75
CA SER A 32 -1.84 1.24 19.67
C SER A 32 -1.38 0.99 21.10
N GLY A 33 -0.08 0.83 21.33
CA GLY A 33 0.44 0.32 22.60
C GLY A 33 0.10 -1.15 22.86
N ARG A 34 -0.54 -1.87 21.92
CA ARG A 34 -0.84 -3.31 22.06
C ARG A 34 0.45 -4.09 22.20
N GLU A 35 0.50 -4.95 23.22
CA GLU A 35 1.63 -5.84 23.50
C GLU A 35 1.35 -7.26 23.02
N VAL A 36 2.35 -7.88 22.40
CA VAL A 36 2.33 -9.26 21.92
C VAL A 36 3.59 -9.94 22.43
N ARG A 37 3.42 -11.03 23.19
CA ARG A 37 4.55 -11.79 23.75
C ARG A 37 4.92 -12.94 22.85
N SER A 38 6.21 -13.18 22.70
CA SER A 38 6.74 -14.33 21.97
C SER A 38 8.09 -14.77 22.55
N SER A 39 8.60 -15.91 22.11
CA SER A 39 9.91 -16.42 22.49
C SER A 39 10.60 -17.08 21.30
N GLY A 40 11.93 -16.97 21.25
CA GLY A 40 12.78 -17.59 20.22
C GLY A 40 14.02 -18.22 20.84
N GLN A 41 14.55 -19.25 20.18
CA GLN A 41 15.76 -19.97 20.60
C GLN A 41 16.98 -19.42 19.86
N PHE A 42 18.18 -19.54 20.46
CA PHE A 42 19.41 -19.10 19.81
C PHE A 42 19.76 -20.01 18.64
N VAL A 43 19.93 -19.42 17.46
CA VAL A 43 20.42 -20.07 16.24
C VAL A 43 21.55 -19.19 15.69
N GLU A 44 22.66 -19.79 15.25
CA GLU A 44 23.77 -19.02 14.65
C GLU A 44 23.36 -18.50 13.25
N ALA A 45 23.46 -17.19 13.01
CA ALA A 45 23.13 -16.58 11.72
C ALA A 45 24.07 -15.44 11.30
N ALA A 46 24.32 -15.38 9.97
CA ALA A 46 25.12 -14.43 9.21
C ALA A 46 24.25 -13.31 8.58
N GLY A 47 24.80 -12.11 8.39
CA GLY A 47 24.00 -10.89 8.11
C GLY A 47 24.39 -10.04 6.89
N GLY A 48 23.55 -9.01 6.63
CA GLY A 48 23.76 -7.93 5.64
C GLY A 48 22.76 -6.75 5.85
N LYS A 49 23.12 -5.52 5.44
CA LYS A 49 22.37 -4.25 5.60
C LYS A 49 22.23 -3.47 4.29
N ALA A 50 21.19 -2.62 4.18
CA ALA A 50 21.05 -1.56 3.15
C ALA A 50 20.40 -0.26 3.70
N LYS A 51 20.57 0.87 2.98
CA LYS A 51 20.18 2.26 3.31
C LYS A 51 19.32 2.92 2.20
N SER A 52 18.64 4.03 2.56
CA SER A 52 17.55 4.75 1.86
C SER A 52 17.96 5.96 0.97
N ALA A 53 16.97 6.53 0.24
CA ALA A 53 17.10 7.54 -0.84
C ALA A 53 16.05 8.70 -0.83
N LEU A 54 16.31 9.72 -1.67
CA LEU A 54 15.79 11.12 -1.77
C LEU A 54 14.37 11.38 -2.33
N LYS A 55 13.85 12.61 -2.07
CA LYS A 55 12.51 13.16 -2.44
C LYS A 55 12.41 13.84 -3.82
N ARG A 56 11.28 13.64 -4.54
CA ARG A 56 10.81 14.37 -5.76
C ARG A 56 9.49 15.15 -5.50
N SER A 57 8.94 15.84 -6.50
CA SER A 57 7.69 16.64 -6.45
C SER A 57 6.47 15.84 -5.95
N LEU A 58 5.64 16.43 -5.06
CA LEU A 58 4.50 15.76 -4.42
C LEU A 58 3.47 15.19 -5.41
N TRP A 59 3.10 15.92 -6.47
CA TRP A 59 2.11 15.43 -7.43
C TRP A 59 2.64 14.33 -8.32
N THR A 60 3.87 14.50 -8.78
CA THR A 60 4.60 13.45 -9.48
C THR A 60 4.62 12.21 -8.59
N ASN A 61 5.01 12.34 -7.32
CA ASN A 61 5.05 11.23 -6.37
C ASN A 61 3.68 10.61 -6.09
N LEU A 62 2.59 11.39 -6.12
CA LEU A 62 1.24 10.86 -5.92
C LEU A 62 0.84 9.96 -7.07
N ARG A 63 0.97 10.43 -8.32
CA ARG A 63 0.73 9.61 -9.51
C ARG A 63 1.60 8.33 -9.48
N TRP A 64 2.86 8.44 -9.06
CA TRP A 64 3.75 7.28 -8.86
C TRP A 64 3.32 6.33 -7.75
N SER A 65 2.78 6.85 -6.65
CA SER A 65 2.26 6.04 -5.55
C SER A 65 1.00 5.27 -5.97
N LEU A 66 0.08 5.96 -6.66
CA LEU A 66 -1.13 5.37 -7.21
C LEU A 66 -0.78 4.27 -8.22
N SER A 67 0.14 4.54 -9.17
CA SER A 67 0.53 3.56 -10.19
C SER A 67 1.15 2.29 -9.60
N ARG A 68 1.93 2.40 -8.51
CA ARG A 68 2.47 1.23 -7.78
C ARG A 68 1.36 0.39 -7.14
N MET A 69 0.32 1.02 -6.60
CA MET A 69 -0.80 0.30 -6.00
C MET A 69 -1.62 -0.44 -7.04
N VAL A 70 -1.95 0.24 -8.15
CA VAL A 70 -2.68 -0.40 -9.25
C VAL A 70 -1.86 -1.55 -9.85
N ARG A 71 -0.52 -1.41 -9.93
CA ARG A 71 0.39 -2.51 -10.32
C ARG A 71 0.28 -3.73 -9.39
N GLY A 72 0.22 -3.50 -8.07
CA GLY A 72 0.04 -4.56 -7.09
C GLY A 72 -1.25 -5.35 -7.33
N VAL A 73 -2.33 -4.64 -7.64
CA VAL A 73 -3.64 -5.22 -7.98
C VAL A 73 -3.61 -6.05 -9.26
N MET A 74 -2.86 -5.59 -10.28
CA MET A 74 -2.69 -6.30 -11.55
C MET A 74 -1.79 -7.54 -11.46
N GLY A 75 -1.21 -7.82 -10.29
CA GLY A 75 -0.37 -9.00 -10.06
C GLY A 75 1.04 -8.90 -10.64
N TYR A 76 1.48 -7.72 -11.08
CA TYR A 76 2.82 -7.48 -11.62
C TYR A 76 3.87 -7.19 -10.53
N GLY A 77 3.65 -7.73 -9.31
CA GLY A 77 4.48 -7.51 -8.13
C GLY A 77 4.89 -8.82 -7.44
N VAL A 78 6.19 -9.16 -7.57
CA VAL A 78 7.00 -10.06 -6.73
C VAL A 78 6.32 -11.38 -6.29
N ALA A 79 6.08 -12.28 -7.23
CA ALA A 79 5.95 -13.71 -6.94
C ALA A 79 7.33 -14.37 -7.03
N GLY A 80 7.99 -14.59 -5.89
CA GLY A 80 9.27 -15.28 -5.84
C GLY A 80 9.76 -15.56 -4.41
N GLN A 81 9.69 -16.83 -4.02
CA GLN A 81 10.31 -17.47 -2.85
C GLN A 81 9.69 -17.24 -1.45
N VAL A 82 8.87 -18.22 -1.03
CA VAL A 82 9.02 -18.77 0.33
C VAL A 82 9.19 -20.27 0.18
N ALA A 83 10.44 -20.72 0.25
CA ALA A 83 10.79 -22.12 0.35
C ALA A 83 10.48 -22.61 1.77
N SER A 84 9.76 -23.72 1.85
CA SER A 84 9.55 -24.50 3.06
C SER A 84 10.84 -25.23 3.43
N THR A 85 11.45 -24.89 4.57
CA THR A 85 12.42 -25.77 5.22
C THR A 85 12.02 -25.95 6.67
N VAL A 86 11.15 -26.93 6.91
CA VAL A 86 10.99 -27.56 8.21
C VAL A 86 12.07 -28.64 8.27
N ALA A 87 13.11 -28.42 9.07
CA ALA A 87 14.05 -29.46 9.44
C ALA A 87 13.79 -29.81 10.91
N ASP A 88 13.17 -30.96 11.09
CA ASP A 88 12.95 -31.61 12.37
C ASP A 88 14.28 -32.11 12.98
N THR A 89 14.36 -31.93 14.29
CA THR A 89 15.05 -32.78 15.27
C THR A 89 16.56 -32.98 15.13
N ALA A 90 17.33 -32.23 15.94
CA ALA A 90 18.61 -32.70 16.47
C ALA A 90 18.62 -32.63 18.01
N MET A 91 19.12 -33.71 18.58
CA MET A 91 18.96 -34.19 19.95
C MET A 91 19.61 -33.35 21.04
N MET A 92 18.97 -33.46 22.21
CA MET A 92 19.49 -33.37 23.57
C MET A 92 21.02 -33.37 23.77
N GLY A 93 21.48 -32.35 24.51
CA GLY A 93 22.09 -32.56 25.83
C GLY A 93 23.62 -32.69 25.88
N ALA A 94 24.28 -31.61 26.32
CA ALA A 94 25.41 -31.65 27.27
C ALA A 94 25.81 -30.23 27.70
N ASP A 95 25.92 -30.03 29.02
CA ASP A 95 26.67 -29.01 29.76
C ASP A 95 26.89 -27.63 29.12
N SER A 96 26.03 -26.68 29.49
CA SER A 96 26.34 -25.25 29.34
C SER A 96 26.66 -24.65 30.72
N ALA A 97 27.95 -24.69 31.06
CA ALA A 97 28.54 -23.61 31.83
C ALA A 97 28.12 -22.27 31.18
N SER A 98 27.83 -21.26 32.01
CA SER A 98 27.22 -19.97 31.65
C SER A 98 27.89 -19.25 30.47
N ARG A 99 27.61 -19.68 29.24
CA ARG A 99 28.00 -18.98 28.02
C ARG A 99 27.04 -17.82 27.86
N GLN A 100 27.54 -16.60 28.03
CA GLN A 100 26.76 -15.40 27.71
C GLN A 100 26.45 -15.40 26.20
N PRO A 101 25.17 -15.31 25.80
CA PRO A 101 24.79 -15.27 24.39
C PRO A 101 25.43 -14.07 23.69
N LYS A 102 25.91 -14.27 22.47
CA LYS A 102 26.44 -13.17 21.65
C LYS A 102 25.29 -12.24 21.24
N PRO A 103 25.53 -10.93 21.06
CA PRO A 103 24.50 -10.00 20.58
C PRO A 103 23.83 -10.42 19.27
N SER A 104 24.57 -11.09 18.37
CA SER A 104 24.04 -11.63 17.12
C SER A 104 23.08 -12.80 17.34
N GLU A 105 23.35 -13.67 18.32
CA GLU A 105 22.47 -14.79 18.69
C GLU A 105 21.18 -14.25 19.30
N ILE A 106 21.27 -13.21 20.15
CA ILE A 106 20.10 -12.51 20.72
C ILE A 106 19.25 -11.86 19.61
N ALA A 107 19.90 -11.18 18.66
CA ALA A 107 19.23 -10.54 17.54
C ALA A 107 18.50 -11.57 16.66
N GLN A 108 19.14 -12.71 16.37
CA GLN A 108 18.53 -13.79 15.60
C GLN A 108 17.37 -14.45 16.36
N ALA A 109 17.54 -14.78 17.64
CA ALA A 109 16.47 -15.33 18.46
C ALA A 109 15.28 -14.38 18.59
N THR A 110 15.53 -13.07 18.63
CA THR A 110 14.48 -12.03 18.63
C THR A 110 13.77 -11.96 17.28
N LEU A 111 14.51 -12.11 16.17
CA LEU A 111 13.95 -12.20 14.83
C LEU A 111 13.05 -13.42 14.68
N ASP A 112 13.48 -14.57 15.19
CA ASP A 112 12.72 -15.82 15.15
C ASP A 112 11.49 -15.76 16.07
N ALA A 113 11.61 -15.12 17.24
CA ALA A 113 10.46 -14.80 18.09
C ALA A 113 9.45 -13.88 17.40
N PHE A 114 9.90 -12.94 16.56
CA PHE A 114 8.98 -12.07 15.82
C PHE A 114 8.26 -12.84 14.70
N LYS A 115 8.96 -13.74 13.99
CA LYS A 115 8.36 -14.57 12.91
C LYS A 115 7.15 -15.37 13.39
N THR A 116 7.16 -15.87 14.63
CA THR A 116 6.02 -16.64 15.18
C THR A 116 4.77 -15.81 15.45
N VAL A 117 4.91 -14.48 15.58
CA VAL A 117 3.81 -13.54 15.81
C VAL A 117 3.64 -12.55 14.66
N GLN A 118 4.28 -12.82 13.51
CA GLN A 118 4.34 -11.91 12.37
C GLN A 118 2.95 -11.62 11.80
N ASP A 119 2.03 -12.59 11.86
CA ASP A 119 0.64 -12.46 11.43
C ASP A 119 -0.16 -11.41 12.22
N GLN A 120 0.29 -11.08 13.43
CA GLN A 120 -0.30 -10.01 14.26
C GLN A 120 0.22 -8.62 13.91
N PHE A 121 1.19 -8.51 12.99
CA PHE A 121 1.77 -7.26 12.53
C PHE A 121 1.65 -7.11 11.01
N ALA A 122 1.39 -5.90 10.54
CA ALA A 122 1.44 -5.52 9.15
C ALA A 122 2.64 -4.59 8.91
N TRP A 123 3.29 -4.74 7.76
CA TRP A 123 4.33 -3.80 7.34
C TRP A 123 3.69 -2.54 6.78
N ASP A 124 3.96 -1.38 7.41
CA ASP A 124 3.60 -0.08 6.87
C ASP A 124 4.75 0.44 5.99
N ASP A 125 4.58 0.31 4.67
CA ASP A 125 5.56 0.73 3.67
C ASP A 125 5.83 2.24 3.71
N SER A 126 4.87 3.03 4.21
CA SER A 126 5.01 4.48 4.27
C SER A 126 5.91 4.96 5.40
N SER A 127 6.04 4.18 6.48
CA SER A 127 6.86 4.51 7.65
C SER A 127 7.98 3.52 7.90
N GLU A 128 8.18 2.59 6.96
CA GLU A 128 9.19 1.52 6.99
C GLU A 128 9.23 0.79 8.35
N ARG A 129 8.06 0.42 8.89
CA ARG A 129 7.97 -0.24 10.20
C ARG A 129 6.76 -1.18 10.31
N PHE A 130 6.83 -2.09 11.27
CA PHE A 130 5.70 -2.95 11.62
C PHE A 130 4.72 -2.27 12.58
N VAL A 131 3.44 -2.48 12.35
CA VAL A 131 2.33 -2.02 13.20
C VAL A 131 1.34 -3.15 13.43
N ALA A 132 0.60 -3.14 14.54
CA ALA A 132 -0.36 -4.23 14.80
C ALA A 132 -1.40 -4.30 13.67
N ALA A 133 -1.64 -5.50 13.14
CA ALA A 133 -2.50 -5.71 11.97
C ALA A 133 -3.93 -5.19 12.18
N SER A 134 -4.46 -5.27 13.41
CA SER A 134 -5.78 -4.73 13.75
C SER A 134 -5.84 -3.20 13.59
N VAL A 135 -4.79 -2.51 14.00
CA VAL A 135 -4.67 -1.06 13.94
C VAL A 135 -4.40 -0.62 12.51
N PHE A 136 -3.62 -1.40 11.76
CA PHE A 136 -3.33 -1.13 10.37
C PHE A 136 -4.62 -1.01 9.54
N ARG A 137 -5.57 -1.94 9.71
CA ARG A 137 -6.88 -1.88 9.03
C ARG A 137 -7.71 -0.66 9.46
N GLU A 138 -7.72 -0.31 10.74
CA GLU A 138 -8.44 0.89 11.23
C GLU A 138 -7.83 2.20 10.71
N LEU A 139 -6.54 2.17 10.38
CA LEU A 139 -5.79 3.31 9.86
C LEU A 139 -5.77 3.39 8.33
N GLN A 140 -6.34 2.41 7.63
CA GLN A 140 -6.51 2.46 6.18
C GLN A 140 -7.83 3.16 5.84
N THR A 141 -7.86 3.79 4.65
CA THR A 141 -9.13 4.20 4.05
C THR A 141 -9.88 2.96 3.55
N GLU A 142 -11.21 3.03 3.47
CA GLU A 142 -12.00 1.94 2.86
C GLU A 142 -11.52 1.61 1.44
N ALA A 143 -11.11 2.64 0.69
CA ALA A 143 -10.51 2.50 -0.62
C ALA A 143 -9.23 1.65 -0.60
N ALA A 144 -8.30 1.93 0.32
CA ALA A 144 -7.07 1.16 0.44
C ALA A 144 -7.36 -0.32 0.78
N VAL A 145 -8.30 -0.57 1.70
CA VAL A 145 -8.74 -1.94 2.04
C VAL A 145 -9.34 -2.64 0.82
N LEU A 146 -10.20 -1.97 0.07
CA LEU A 146 -10.83 -2.54 -1.13
C LEU A 146 -9.76 -2.91 -2.19
N ILE A 147 -8.84 -1.98 -2.47
CA ILE A 147 -7.73 -2.19 -3.41
C ILE A 147 -6.86 -3.39 -2.99
N GLU A 148 -6.52 -3.52 -1.71
CA GLU A 148 -5.68 -4.60 -1.20
C GLU A 148 -6.38 -5.98 -1.21
N THR A 149 -7.70 -5.99 -1.09
CA THR A 149 -8.48 -7.25 -0.99
C THR A 149 -9.02 -7.73 -2.34
N THR A 150 -9.15 -6.85 -3.33
CA THR A 150 -9.58 -7.22 -4.67
C THR A 150 -8.42 -7.77 -5.50
N SER A 151 -8.56 -9.00 -5.97
CA SER A 151 -7.58 -9.65 -6.86
C SER A 151 -8.06 -9.65 -8.31
N PHE A 152 -7.31 -9.03 -9.23
CA PHE A 152 -7.60 -9.05 -10.66
C PHE A 152 -6.97 -10.31 -11.28
N SER A 153 -7.61 -11.47 -11.09
CA SER A 153 -7.06 -12.76 -11.52
C SER A 153 -7.22 -12.99 -13.04
N LYS A 154 -8.29 -12.48 -13.66
CA LYS A 154 -8.57 -12.68 -15.09
C LYS A 154 -7.87 -11.63 -15.94
N GLN A 155 -7.24 -12.06 -17.02
CA GLN A 155 -6.58 -11.16 -17.98
C GLN A 155 -7.57 -10.16 -18.61
N TRP A 156 -8.83 -10.57 -18.78
CA TRP A 156 -9.89 -9.68 -19.26
C TRP A 156 -10.07 -8.45 -18.36
N ASP A 157 -10.23 -8.65 -17.06
CA ASP A 157 -10.43 -7.58 -16.08
C ASP A 157 -9.23 -6.62 -16.03
N LYS A 158 -8.02 -7.17 -16.11
CA LYS A 158 -6.79 -6.38 -16.24
C LYS A 158 -6.80 -5.51 -17.49
N ASN A 159 -7.18 -6.08 -18.63
CA ASN A 159 -7.25 -5.35 -19.90
C ASN A 159 -8.34 -4.26 -19.88
N ILE A 160 -9.50 -4.52 -19.25
CA ILE A 160 -10.56 -3.52 -19.08
C ILE A 160 -10.06 -2.36 -18.21
N LEU A 161 -9.47 -2.63 -17.05
CA LEU A 161 -8.92 -1.58 -16.18
C LEU A 161 -7.85 -0.75 -16.91
N ALA A 162 -6.93 -1.40 -17.63
CA ALA A 162 -5.91 -0.71 -18.41
C ALA A 162 -6.51 0.20 -19.49
N ARG A 163 -7.57 -0.25 -20.19
CA ARG A 163 -8.28 0.57 -21.17
C ARG A 163 -9.05 1.71 -20.51
N MET A 164 -9.69 1.50 -19.37
CA MET A 164 -10.39 2.56 -18.62
C MET A 164 -9.41 3.68 -18.23
N LEU A 165 -8.24 3.31 -17.71
CA LEU A 165 -7.18 4.25 -17.34
C LEU A 165 -6.63 5.01 -18.56
N ALA A 166 -6.33 4.30 -19.66
CA ALA A 166 -5.87 4.91 -20.90
C ALA A 166 -6.90 5.89 -21.47
N GLU A 167 -8.17 5.51 -21.47
CA GLU A 167 -9.25 6.33 -21.98
C GLU A 167 -9.55 7.56 -21.15
N ILE A 168 -9.28 7.53 -19.85
CA ILE A 168 -9.38 8.69 -18.95
C ILE A 168 -8.22 9.64 -19.19
N ALA A 169 -6.98 9.12 -19.22
CA ALA A 169 -5.81 9.94 -19.51
C ALA A 169 -5.89 10.63 -20.89
N ALA A 170 -6.60 10.04 -21.85
CA ALA A 170 -6.77 10.60 -23.18
C ALA A 170 -8.00 11.51 -23.37
N VAL A 171 -8.76 11.82 -22.30
CA VAL A 171 -10.00 12.59 -22.42
C VAL A 171 -9.76 13.97 -23.04
N ASP A 172 -8.67 14.63 -22.66
CA ASP A 172 -8.36 15.98 -23.14
C ASP A 172 -7.59 16.00 -24.47
N GLY A 173 -7.38 14.82 -25.08
CA GLY A 173 -6.78 14.66 -26.40
C GLY A 173 -5.25 14.77 -26.43
N GLU A 174 -4.64 15.22 -25.34
CA GLU A 174 -3.19 15.19 -25.13
C GLU A 174 -2.86 14.30 -23.94
N ILE A 175 -1.81 13.47 -24.09
CA ILE A 175 -1.31 12.63 -23.00
C ILE A 175 0.08 13.14 -22.68
N ALA A 176 0.25 13.66 -21.47
CA ALA A 176 1.54 14.15 -21.04
C ALA A 176 2.55 12.99 -20.91
N GLU A 177 3.83 13.27 -21.13
CA GLU A 177 4.91 12.26 -21.00
C GLU A 177 4.90 11.61 -19.61
N GLN A 178 4.52 12.36 -18.58
CA GLN A 178 4.38 11.86 -17.21
C GLN A 178 3.27 10.82 -17.07
N GLU A 179 2.20 10.93 -17.84
CA GLU A 179 1.10 9.96 -17.86
C GLU A 179 1.50 8.72 -18.65
N ARG A 180 2.28 8.87 -19.72
CA ARG A 180 2.94 7.75 -20.43
C ARG A 180 3.86 6.98 -19.48
N GLU A 181 4.71 7.68 -18.72
CA GLU A 181 5.64 7.08 -17.76
C GLU A 181 4.87 6.39 -16.60
N MET A 182 3.80 7.03 -16.12
CA MET A 182 2.89 6.46 -15.13
C MET A 182 2.22 5.18 -15.66
N PHE A 183 1.74 5.20 -16.91
CA PHE A 183 1.09 4.07 -17.54
C PHE A 183 2.06 2.90 -17.78
N TYR A 184 3.27 3.19 -18.26
CA TYR A 184 4.33 2.18 -18.41
C TYR A 184 4.69 1.55 -17.06
N THR A 185 4.73 2.38 -16.02
CA THR A 185 4.94 1.90 -14.66
C THR A 185 3.76 1.06 -14.20
N PHE A 186 2.54 1.47 -14.48
CA PHE A 186 1.35 0.72 -14.14
C PHE A 186 1.35 -0.70 -14.72
N THR A 187 1.70 -0.85 -16.00
CA THR A 187 1.79 -2.15 -16.67
C THR A 187 3.08 -2.91 -16.35
N ALA A 188 4.03 -2.29 -15.65
CA ALA A 188 5.39 -2.79 -15.46
C ALA A 188 6.12 -3.11 -16.79
N GLY A 189 5.69 -2.48 -17.89
CA GLY A 189 6.14 -2.82 -19.24
C GLY A 189 5.59 -4.15 -19.77
N GLU A 190 4.72 -4.84 -19.01
CA GLU A 190 4.07 -6.09 -19.40
C GLU A 190 2.63 -5.80 -19.88
N GLY A 191 2.32 -6.19 -21.12
CA GLY A 191 1.01 -5.97 -21.74
C GLY A 191 1.04 -4.90 -22.83
N PRO A 192 -0.13 -4.48 -23.33
CA PRO A 192 -0.20 -3.52 -24.43
C PRO A 192 0.30 -2.14 -24.01
N SER A 193 1.03 -1.49 -24.91
CA SER A 193 1.47 -0.11 -24.71
C SER A 193 0.27 0.85 -24.63
N LEU A 194 0.48 2.04 -24.06
CA LEU A 194 -0.57 3.06 -24.01
C LEU A 194 -1.08 3.39 -25.42
N ASP A 195 -0.18 3.53 -26.40
CA ASP A 195 -0.54 3.79 -27.79
C ASP A 195 -1.35 2.63 -28.41
N GLU A 196 -1.02 1.37 -28.11
CA GLU A 196 -1.82 0.21 -28.54
C GLU A 196 -3.22 0.20 -27.94
N LEU A 197 -3.37 0.66 -26.71
CA LEU A 197 -4.68 0.74 -26.04
C LEU A 197 -5.54 1.86 -26.61
N LEU A 198 -4.93 2.99 -26.95
CA LEU A 198 -5.61 4.15 -27.54
C LEU A 198 -5.96 3.95 -29.01
N ALA A 199 -5.19 3.11 -29.72
CA ALA A 199 -5.53 2.71 -31.09
C ALA A 199 -6.78 1.81 -31.16
N LYS A 200 -7.22 1.24 -30.03
CA LYS A 200 -8.45 0.44 -29.99
C LYS A 200 -9.68 1.35 -29.99
N PRO A 201 -10.84 0.86 -30.47
CA PRO A 201 -12.11 1.55 -30.29
C PRO A 201 -12.38 1.84 -28.81
N ALA A 202 -13.19 2.85 -28.52
CA ALA A 202 -13.64 3.14 -27.17
C ALA A 202 -14.37 1.94 -26.54
N LEU A 203 -14.19 1.75 -25.23
CA LEU A 203 -14.83 0.71 -24.44
C LEU A 203 -16.35 0.78 -24.58
N THR A 204 -16.92 -0.34 -25.00
CA THR A 204 -18.36 -0.46 -25.16
C THR A 204 -19.02 -0.90 -23.86
N PRO A 205 -20.32 -0.59 -23.65
CA PRO A 205 -21.06 -1.11 -22.50
C PRO A 205 -21.07 -2.64 -22.42
N ALA A 206 -21.03 -3.35 -23.55
CA ALA A 206 -21.00 -4.81 -23.59
C ALA A 206 -19.68 -5.36 -23.02
N GLU A 207 -18.53 -4.79 -23.43
CA GLU A 207 -17.23 -5.19 -22.88
C GLU A 207 -17.12 -4.91 -21.38
N LEU A 208 -17.65 -3.77 -20.93
CA LEU A 208 -17.69 -3.41 -19.52
C LEU A 208 -18.58 -4.38 -18.72
N ALA A 209 -19.71 -4.82 -19.28
CA ALA A 209 -20.61 -5.78 -18.64
C ALA A 209 -19.98 -7.18 -18.46
N GLU A 210 -19.00 -7.54 -19.28
CA GLU A 210 -18.25 -8.80 -19.14
C GLU A 210 -17.19 -8.77 -18.03
N THR A 211 -16.91 -7.58 -17.47
CA THR A 211 -16.00 -7.43 -16.31
C THR A 211 -16.56 -8.20 -15.11
N SER A 212 -15.70 -8.95 -14.40
CA SER A 212 -16.11 -9.75 -13.25
C SER A 212 -16.73 -8.89 -12.14
N GLU A 213 -17.85 -9.31 -11.56
CA GLU A 213 -18.58 -8.51 -10.55
C GLU A 213 -17.70 -8.10 -9.37
N GLU A 214 -16.83 -9.00 -8.92
CA GLU A 214 -15.94 -8.79 -7.77
C GLU A 214 -14.89 -7.69 -7.96
N VAL A 215 -14.62 -7.25 -9.20
CA VAL A 215 -13.60 -6.21 -9.47
C VAL A 215 -14.19 -4.88 -9.95
N ARG A 216 -15.47 -4.80 -10.31
CA ARG A 216 -16.09 -3.62 -10.96
C ARG A 216 -15.96 -2.36 -10.13
N GLU A 217 -16.32 -2.42 -8.85
CA GLU A 217 -16.24 -1.26 -7.96
C GLU A 217 -14.78 -0.81 -7.78
N THR A 218 -13.85 -1.75 -7.62
CA THR A 218 -12.42 -1.44 -7.47
C THR A 218 -11.82 -0.86 -8.74
N ALA A 219 -12.18 -1.39 -9.91
CA ALA A 219 -11.74 -0.86 -11.21
C ALA A 219 -12.23 0.58 -11.42
N LEU A 220 -13.50 0.85 -11.10
CA LEU A 220 -14.07 2.20 -11.14
C LEU A 220 -13.35 3.14 -10.16
N LEU A 221 -13.18 2.71 -8.90
CA LEU A 221 -12.50 3.49 -7.86
C LEU A 221 -11.07 3.86 -8.28
N LEU A 222 -10.29 2.91 -8.79
CA LEU A 222 -8.92 3.15 -9.23
C LEU A 222 -8.88 4.15 -10.39
N THR A 223 -9.80 4.01 -11.33
CA THR A 223 -9.93 4.91 -12.47
C THR A 223 -10.32 6.33 -12.03
N MET A 224 -11.26 6.45 -11.09
CA MET A 224 -11.62 7.74 -10.46
C MET A 224 -10.46 8.37 -9.72
N ALA A 225 -9.70 7.58 -8.94
CA ALA A 225 -8.56 8.07 -8.19
C ALA A 225 -7.46 8.62 -9.12
N VAL A 226 -7.27 8.02 -10.30
CA VAL A 226 -6.35 8.52 -11.32
C VAL A 226 -6.87 9.82 -11.94
N ALA A 227 -8.14 9.89 -12.36
CA ALA A 227 -8.75 11.12 -12.87
C ALA A 227 -8.62 12.29 -11.85
N MET A 228 -8.93 12.01 -10.58
CA MET A 228 -8.84 13.00 -9.49
C MET A 228 -7.41 13.34 -9.07
N SER A 229 -6.42 12.56 -9.49
CA SER A 229 -5.01 12.85 -9.21
C SER A 229 -4.46 13.97 -10.10
N ASP A 230 -5.19 14.31 -11.17
CA ASP A 230 -4.84 15.46 -11.97
C ASP A 230 -5.31 16.77 -11.33
N GLU A 231 -4.62 17.84 -11.69
CA GLU A 231 -4.99 19.20 -11.35
C GLU A 231 -6.20 19.70 -12.14
N ASP A 232 -6.99 18.85 -12.80
CA ASP A 232 -8.32 19.23 -13.30
C ASP A 232 -9.22 18.00 -13.44
N PHE A 233 -10.18 17.81 -12.53
CA PHE A 233 -11.15 16.71 -12.62
C PHE A 233 -12.31 17.14 -13.52
N ALA A 234 -12.05 17.09 -14.83
CA ALA A 234 -12.89 17.73 -15.83
C ALA A 234 -14.28 17.07 -15.94
N LYS A 235 -15.27 17.85 -16.41
CA LYS A 235 -16.64 17.34 -16.61
C LYS A 235 -16.68 16.18 -17.61
N SER A 236 -15.81 16.21 -18.62
CA SER A 236 -15.65 15.15 -19.62
C SER A 236 -15.20 13.83 -19.00
N GLU A 237 -14.26 13.85 -18.05
CA GLU A 237 -13.83 12.67 -17.30
C GLU A 237 -14.96 12.13 -16.42
N GLN A 238 -15.69 13.02 -15.74
CA GLN A 238 -16.86 12.64 -14.93
C GLN A 238 -17.93 11.95 -15.77
N GLU A 239 -18.27 12.50 -16.93
CA GLU A 239 -19.23 11.89 -17.87
C GLU A 239 -18.74 10.52 -18.35
N LYS A 240 -17.44 10.35 -18.53
CA LYS A 240 -16.84 9.07 -18.93
C LYS A 240 -16.89 8.02 -17.82
N LEU A 241 -16.59 8.41 -16.58
CA LEU A 241 -16.71 7.56 -15.40
C LEU A 241 -18.15 7.08 -15.17
N VAL A 242 -19.14 7.96 -15.40
CA VAL A 242 -20.57 7.59 -15.37
C VAL A 242 -20.89 6.52 -16.41
N ARG A 243 -20.36 6.64 -17.63
CA ARG A 243 -20.54 5.61 -18.68
C ARG A 243 -19.88 4.29 -18.30
N PHE A 244 -18.67 4.32 -17.74
CA PHE A 244 -18.00 3.13 -17.24
C PHE A 244 -18.81 2.42 -16.16
N ALA A 245 -19.29 3.17 -15.16
CA ALA A 245 -20.15 2.64 -14.11
C ALA A 245 -21.42 1.99 -14.69
N GLY A 246 -22.11 2.69 -15.60
CA GLY A 246 -23.31 2.17 -16.25
C GLY A 246 -23.05 0.90 -17.07
N GLY A 247 -21.93 0.84 -17.81
CA GLY A 247 -21.53 -0.36 -18.56
C GLY A 247 -21.21 -1.56 -17.67
N MET A 248 -20.65 -1.31 -16.48
CA MET A 248 -20.42 -2.35 -15.46
C MET A 248 -21.69 -2.70 -14.65
N GLY A 249 -22.83 -2.04 -14.91
CA GLY A 249 -24.06 -2.26 -14.15
C GLY A 249 -24.04 -1.68 -12.73
N LEU A 250 -23.17 -0.70 -12.46
CA LEU A 250 -23.10 0.01 -11.19
C LEU A 250 -24.09 1.18 -11.18
N GLY A 251 -24.87 1.29 -10.10
CA GLY A 251 -25.90 2.33 -9.96
C GLY A 251 -25.34 3.68 -9.52
N PRO A 252 -26.20 4.72 -9.45
CA PRO A 252 -25.79 6.04 -8.94
C PRO A 252 -25.27 6.01 -7.50
N GLU A 253 -25.78 5.11 -6.66
CA GLU A 253 -25.31 4.95 -5.28
C GLU A 253 -23.90 4.35 -5.22
N ASP A 254 -23.60 3.37 -6.07
CA ASP A 254 -22.27 2.78 -6.18
C ASP A 254 -21.26 3.80 -6.72
N LEU A 255 -21.68 4.59 -7.71
CA LEU A 255 -20.88 5.69 -8.25
C LEU A 255 -20.53 6.72 -7.16
N ALA A 256 -21.52 7.19 -6.39
CA ALA A 256 -21.30 8.15 -5.31
C ALA A 256 -20.41 7.57 -4.19
N ARG A 257 -20.57 6.28 -3.88
CA ARG A 257 -19.72 5.56 -2.91
C ARG A 257 -18.28 5.45 -3.42
N ALA A 258 -18.08 5.04 -4.67
CA ALA A 258 -16.76 4.95 -5.29
C ALA A 258 -16.08 6.32 -5.35
N GLU A 259 -16.83 7.37 -5.69
CA GLU A 259 -16.33 8.75 -5.73
C GLU A 259 -15.86 9.22 -4.35
N GLY A 260 -16.67 9.01 -3.30
CA GLY A 260 -16.32 9.35 -1.93
C GLY A 260 -15.07 8.60 -1.44
N ARG A 261 -14.93 7.33 -1.83
CA ARG A 261 -13.75 6.49 -1.51
C ARG A 261 -12.51 6.94 -2.28
N ALA A 262 -12.63 7.26 -3.57
CA ALA A 262 -11.53 7.76 -4.39
C ALA A 262 -11.01 9.11 -3.87
N LYS A 263 -11.90 10.03 -3.49
CA LYS A 263 -11.54 11.32 -2.86
C LYS A 263 -10.74 11.13 -1.57
N ASP A 264 -11.23 10.27 -0.68
CA ASP A 264 -10.51 9.94 0.56
C ASP A 264 -9.15 9.35 0.28
N PHE A 265 -9.07 8.44 -0.70
CA PHE A 265 -7.83 7.77 -1.07
C PHE A 265 -6.79 8.75 -1.63
N VAL A 266 -7.18 9.58 -2.59
CA VAL A 266 -6.30 10.59 -3.21
C VAL A 266 -5.77 11.56 -2.16
N LEU A 267 -6.64 12.05 -1.27
CA LEU A 267 -6.24 12.96 -0.20
C LEU A 267 -5.34 12.28 0.84
N ASP A 268 -5.65 11.03 1.22
CA ASP A 268 -4.83 10.24 2.15
C ASP A 268 -3.42 10.01 1.60
N LYS A 269 -3.29 9.74 0.30
CA LYS A 269 -1.99 9.60 -0.37
C LYS A 269 -1.25 10.93 -0.54
N ALA A 270 -1.95 12.03 -0.78
CA ALA A 270 -1.35 13.37 -0.76
C ALA A 270 -0.78 13.71 0.63
N LEU A 271 -1.50 13.39 1.70
CA LEU A 271 -1.05 13.53 3.08
C LEU A 271 0.17 12.65 3.38
N GLU A 272 0.18 11.38 2.97
CA GLU A 272 1.32 10.48 3.16
C GLU A 272 2.62 11.04 2.58
N LEU A 273 2.51 11.66 1.41
CA LEU A 273 3.63 12.29 0.71
C LEU A 273 4.06 13.60 1.36
N ALA A 274 3.10 14.42 1.79
CA ALA A 274 3.39 15.64 2.55
C ALA A 274 4.11 15.32 3.88
N TYR A 275 3.76 14.21 4.53
CA TYR A 275 4.45 13.71 5.74
C TYR A 275 5.66 12.80 5.45
N ALA A 276 6.23 12.82 4.24
CA ALA A 276 7.34 11.91 3.91
C ALA A 276 8.57 12.10 4.81
N ASP A 277 8.81 13.30 5.39
CA ASP A 277 9.88 13.52 6.38
C ASP A 277 9.38 13.54 7.83
N GLY A 278 8.18 13.01 8.11
CA GLY A 278 7.58 13.03 9.44
C GLY A 278 7.08 14.41 9.91
N LYS A 279 7.15 15.42 9.05
CA LYS A 279 6.60 16.77 9.26
C LYS A 279 6.03 17.28 7.94
N ILE A 280 5.05 18.17 8.03
CA ILE A 280 4.45 18.87 6.90
C ILE A 280 4.82 20.35 7.03
N ASP A 281 5.34 20.95 5.96
CA ASP A 281 5.57 22.40 5.94
C ASP A 281 4.32 23.18 5.50
N ALA A 282 4.36 24.52 5.64
CA ALA A 282 3.22 25.37 5.31
C ALA A 282 2.82 25.32 3.82
N GLN A 283 3.79 25.09 2.92
CA GLN A 283 3.55 25.01 1.48
C GLN A 283 2.91 23.66 1.11
N GLU A 284 3.42 22.57 1.67
CA GLU A 284 2.84 21.23 1.52
C GLU A 284 1.42 21.19 2.08
N ARG A 285 1.19 21.81 3.25
CA ARG A 285 -0.14 21.94 3.85
C ARG A 285 -1.10 22.71 2.94
N ALA A 286 -0.67 23.86 2.42
CA ALA A 286 -1.49 24.65 1.50
C ALA A 286 -1.87 23.86 0.23
N ARG A 287 -0.97 23.02 -0.29
CA ARG A 287 -1.26 22.13 -1.44
C ARG A 287 -2.31 21.07 -1.10
N VAL A 288 -2.19 20.41 0.04
CA VAL A 288 -3.18 19.43 0.51
C VAL A 288 -4.55 20.07 0.73
N ASP A 289 -4.60 21.27 1.34
CA ASP A 289 -5.84 21.99 1.57
C ASP A 289 -6.47 22.45 0.24
N THR A 290 -5.65 22.89 -0.73
CA THR A 290 -6.10 23.24 -2.10
C THR A 290 -6.70 22.01 -2.80
N LEU A 291 -6.05 20.86 -2.71
CA LEU A 291 -6.59 19.60 -3.25
C LEU A 291 -7.94 19.26 -2.61
N ALA A 292 -8.02 19.30 -1.28
CA ALA A 292 -9.24 18.98 -0.55
C ALA A 292 -10.41 19.90 -0.96
N GLN A 293 -10.15 21.21 -1.09
CA GLN A 293 -11.15 22.18 -1.54
C GLN A 293 -11.64 21.86 -2.95
N ARG A 294 -10.73 21.53 -3.87
CA ARG A 294 -11.07 21.19 -5.26
C ARG A 294 -11.88 19.90 -5.37
N LEU A 295 -11.50 18.89 -4.59
CA LEU A 295 -12.26 17.63 -4.49
C LEU A 295 -13.55 17.78 -3.67
N GLN A 296 -13.83 18.98 -3.16
CA GLN A 296 -15.00 19.30 -2.34
C GLN A 296 -15.10 18.40 -1.10
N ILE A 297 -13.95 18.08 -0.49
CA ILE A 297 -13.88 17.27 0.72
C ILE A 297 -14.14 18.20 1.93
N PRO A 298 -15.15 17.91 2.76
CA PRO A 298 -15.44 18.70 3.96
C PRO A 298 -14.25 18.79 4.92
N VAL A 299 -14.08 19.95 5.58
CA VAL A 299 -12.93 20.23 6.46
C VAL A 299 -12.79 19.22 7.60
N ASP A 300 -13.91 18.77 8.21
CA ASP A 300 -13.91 17.74 9.25
C ASP A 300 -13.40 16.39 8.72
N ARG A 301 -13.68 16.07 7.45
CA ARG A 301 -13.21 14.85 6.79
C ARG A 301 -11.71 14.95 6.50
N VAL A 302 -11.23 16.12 6.06
CA VAL A 302 -9.79 16.40 5.91
C VAL A 302 -9.06 16.21 7.23
N GLN A 303 -9.57 16.79 8.33
CA GLN A 303 -8.97 16.65 9.66
C GLN A 303 -8.92 15.19 10.13
N ARG A 304 -9.96 14.40 9.86
CA ARG A 304 -9.98 12.96 10.18
C ARG A 304 -8.92 12.18 9.39
N LEU A 305 -8.76 12.46 8.09
CA LEU A 305 -7.74 11.84 7.26
C LEU A 305 -6.32 12.25 7.67
N ASP A 306 -6.11 13.54 7.99
CA ASP A 306 -4.85 14.06 8.52
C ASP A 306 -4.49 13.38 9.85
N ALA A 307 -5.42 13.31 10.80
CA ALA A 307 -5.21 12.61 12.07
C ALA A 307 -4.91 11.11 11.87
N ARG A 308 -5.59 10.44 10.93
CA ARG A 308 -5.33 9.04 10.57
C ARG A 308 -3.92 8.87 9.99
N CYS A 309 -3.53 9.70 9.04
CA CYS A 309 -2.19 9.68 8.44
C CYS A 309 -1.11 9.95 9.50
N ARG A 310 -1.30 10.94 10.36
CA ARG A 310 -0.39 11.22 11.48
C ARG A 310 -0.26 10.04 12.45
N LYS A 311 -1.36 9.36 12.78
CA LYS A 311 -1.32 8.12 13.58
C LYS A 311 -0.51 7.04 12.87
N ARG A 312 -0.73 6.79 11.56
CA ARG A 312 0.08 5.85 10.77
C ARG A 312 1.57 6.17 10.82
N LYS A 313 1.92 7.45 10.74
CA LYS A 313 3.30 7.95 10.79
C LYS A 313 3.87 8.07 12.22
N GLY A 314 3.05 7.88 13.27
CA GLY A 314 3.47 7.96 14.67
C GLY A 314 3.76 9.40 15.13
N LEU A 315 3.02 10.36 14.60
CA LEU A 315 3.14 11.80 14.87
C LEU A 315 2.06 12.32 15.85
N LEU A 316 1.34 11.39 16.48
CA LEU A 316 0.29 11.60 17.47
C LEU A 316 0.46 10.61 18.61
#